data_AF-A0A951F529-F1
#
_entry.id   AF-A0A951F529-F1
#
_cell.length_a   1.000
_cell.length_b   1.000
_cell.length_c   1.000
_cell.angle_alpha   90.00
_cell.angle_beta   90.00
_cell.angle_gamma   90.00
#
_symmetry.space_group_name_H-M   'P 1'
#
loop_
_entity.id
_entity.type
_entity.pdbx_description
1 polymer ?
#
loop_
_entity_poly.entity_id
_entity_poly.type
_entity_poly.pdbx_seq_one_letter_code
_entity_poly.pdbx_strand_id
1 'polypeptide(L)'
;MFRACYARFRHCASKEKYISRVSLEANPGRQRKSVWGLKNEEYIADFCLVSRRTLDDYEYRIFNYHFLLGADWKLCCHKLNIDRGTFFHDVYRIQQKLGRTFRELEPHALFPLDEYFNGGGRVKPDEATPFPVKTETAPLAPVIKFPIRRAA
;
A
#
# COMPACT_ATOMS: atom_id res chain seq x y z
N MET A 1 -5.97 13.40 2.22
CA MET A 1 -5.60 12.16 1.51
C MET A 1 -4.09 12.13 1.28
N PHE A 2 -3.54 12.91 0.35
CA PHE A 2 -2.10 12.91 0.04
C PHE A 2 -1.19 13.02 1.27
N ARG A 3 -1.43 13.98 2.19
CA ARG A 3 -0.57 14.18 3.38
C ARG A 3 -0.46 12.93 4.26
N ALA A 4 -1.53 12.14 4.36
CA ALA A 4 -1.51 10.88 5.13
C ALA A 4 -0.65 9.83 4.42
N CYS A 5 -0.82 9.67 3.10
CA CYS A 5 0.00 8.78 2.28
C CYS A 5 1.48 9.18 2.33
N TYR A 6 1.78 10.47 2.21
CA TYR A 6 3.16 10.98 2.27
C TYR A 6 3.79 10.80 3.65
N ALA A 7 3.05 11.04 4.74
CA ALA A 7 3.52 10.75 6.09
C ALA A 7 3.82 9.26 6.28
N ARG A 8 2.99 8.38 5.71
CA ARG A 8 3.23 6.94 5.73
C ARG A 8 4.44 6.55 4.89
N PHE A 9 4.59 7.10 3.70
CA PHE A 9 5.77 6.92 2.85
C PHE A 9 7.05 7.30 3.59
N ARG A 10 7.09 8.48 4.22
CA ARG A 10 8.22 8.94 5.05
C ARG A 10 8.53 7.97 6.18
N HIS A 11 7.50 7.45 6.85
CA HIS A 11 7.66 6.47 7.91
C HIS A 11 8.25 5.15 7.39
N CYS A 12 7.74 4.63 6.27
CA CYS A 12 8.25 3.42 5.62
C CYS A 12 9.71 3.63 5.16
N ALA A 13 10.02 4.73 4.48
CA ALA A 13 11.37 5.05 4.00
C ALA A 13 12.38 5.20 5.14
N SER A 14 11.98 5.76 6.30
CA SER A 14 12.88 5.90 7.45
C SER A 14 13.24 4.58 8.15
N LYS A 15 12.50 3.50 7.87
CA LYS A 15 12.75 2.17 8.45
C LYS A 15 13.85 1.39 7.76
N GLU A 16 14.58 2.01 6.82
CA GLU A 16 15.62 1.42 5.98
C GLU A 16 16.64 0.54 6.73
N LYS A 17 16.89 0.82 8.03
CA LYS A 17 17.72 -0.01 8.90
C LYS A 17 17.21 -1.45 9.11
N TYR A 18 15.97 -1.75 8.72
CA TYR A 18 15.31 -3.06 8.85
C TYR A 18 14.65 -3.54 7.54
N ILE A 19 15.28 -3.30 6.37
CA ILE A 19 14.80 -3.67 5.00
C ILE A 19 14.41 -5.16 4.80
N SER A 20 14.55 -6.02 5.81
CA SER A 20 14.35 -7.46 5.73
C SER A 20 13.19 -8.01 6.56
N ARG A 21 12.37 -7.18 7.22
CA ARG A 21 11.27 -7.69 8.05
C ARG A 21 10.06 -8.06 7.19
N VAL A 22 10.09 -9.29 6.69
CA VAL A 22 8.94 -9.94 6.05
C VAL A 22 7.80 -10.07 7.06
N SER A 23 6.60 -9.64 6.66
CA SER A 23 5.38 -9.82 7.44
C SER A 23 4.60 -11.02 6.89
N LEU A 24 4.10 -11.89 7.78
CA LEU A 24 3.17 -12.94 7.41
C LEU A 24 1.76 -12.38 7.46
N GLU A 25 1.04 -12.44 6.35
CA GLU A 25 -0.37 -12.03 6.31
C GLU A 25 -1.27 -13.22 6.00
N ALA A 26 -2.34 -13.34 6.78
CA ALA A 26 -3.37 -14.32 6.52
C ALA A 26 -4.36 -13.76 5.50
N ASN A 27 -4.44 -14.34 4.30
CA ASN A 27 -5.47 -13.94 3.35
C ASN A 27 -6.87 -14.28 3.88
N PRO A 28 -7.82 -13.33 3.86
CA PRO A 28 -9.21 -13.62 4.18
C PRO A 28 -9.80 -14.54 3.10
N GLY A 29 -10.05 -15.80 3.46
CA GLY A 29 -10.62 -16.79 2.55
C GLY A 29 -10.71 -18.18 3.19
N ARG A 30 -11.53 -19.08 2.62
CA ARG A 30 -11.78 -20.44 3.16
C ARG A 30 -10.52 -21.29 3.31
N GLN A 31 -9.49 -21.03 2.50
CA GLN A 31 -8.19 -21.73 2.56
C GLN A 31 -7.11 -21.02 3.40
N ARG A 32 -7.36 -19.83 3.98
CA ARG A 32 -6.43 -19.06 4.84
C ARG A 32 -4.94 -19.21 4.48
N LYS A 33 -4.61 -19.10 3.20
CA LYS A 33 -3.21 -19.20 2.75
C LYS A 33 -2.49 -17.97 3.29
N SER A 34 -1.50 -18.20 4.16
CA SER A 34 -0.66 -17.13 4.65
C SER A 34 0.38 -16.78 3.59
N VAL A 35 0.52 -15.51 3.26
CA VAL A 35 1.46 -15.00 2.26
C VAL A 35 2.50 -14.15 2.99
N TRP A 36 3.75 -14.30 2.57
CA TRP A 36 4.86 -13.49 3.06
C TRP A 36 5.03 -12.28 2.15
N GLY A 37 5.05 -11.07 2.72
CA GLY A 37 5.18 -9.82 1.97
C GLY A 37 6.04 -8.77 2.67
N LEU A 38 6.45 -7.76 1.90
CA LEU A 38 7.29 -6.64 2.34
C LEU A 38 6.50 -5.33 2.21
N LYS A 39 5.45 -5.18 3.03
CA LYS A 39 4.46 -4.11 2.86
C LYS A 39 5.03 -2.69 2.89
N ASN A 40 6.12 -2.45 3.61
CA ASN A 40 6.70 -1.10 3.64
C ASN A 40 7.37 -0.78 2.30
N GLU A 41 8.09 -1.75 1.76
CA GLU A 41 8.82 -1.69 0.50
C GLU A 41 7.84 -1.66 -0.69
N GLU A 42 6.80 -2.49 -0.64
CA GLU A 42 5.68 -2.48 -1.59
C GLU A 42 4.99 -1.11 -1.61
N TYR A 43 4.68 -0.54 -0.43
CA TYR A 43 4.05 0.78 -0.34
C TYR A 43 4.95 1.89 -0.90
N ILE A 44 6.25 1.83 -0.64
CA ILE A 44 7.23 2.78 -1.20
C ILE A 44 7.26 2.67 -2.73
N ALA A 45 7.33 1.44 -3.24
CA ALA A 45 7.37 1.17 -4.68
C ALA A 45 6.09 1.68 -5.36
N ASP A 46 4.93 1.35 -4.83
CA ASP A 46 3.63 1.77 -5.37
C ASP A 46 3.48 3.30 -5.31
N PHE A 47 3.84 3.92 -4.18
CA PHE A 47 3.78 5.37 -4.03
C PHE A 47 4.63 6.07 -5.09
N CYS A 48 5.87 5.62 -5.31
CA CYS A 48 6.77 6.18 -6.32
C CYS A 48 6.26 5.91 -7.75
N LEU A 49 5.85 4.68 -8.04
CA LEU A 49 5.41 4.24 -9.37
C LEU A 49 4.14 4.96 -9.81
N VAL A 50 3.14 5.02 -8.94
CA VAL A 50 1.88 5.74 -9.21
C VAL A 50 2.17 7.23 -9.40
N SER A 51 2.99 7.82 -8.52
CA SER A 51 3.33 9.24 -8.65
C SER A 51 4.02 9.54 -9.99
N ARG A 52 4.91 8.66 -10.46
CA ARG A 52 5.58 8.81 -11.77
C ARG A 52 4.62 8.67 -12.95
N ARG A 53 3.62 7.79 -12.87
CA ARG A 53 2.65 7.57 -13.95
C ARG A 53 1.57 8.65 -14.06
N THR A 54 1.27 9.31 -12.95
CA THR A 54 0.16 10.27 -12.85
C THR A 54 0.59 11.71 -13.11
N LEU A 55 1.79 12.07 -12.69
CA LEU A 55 2.35 13.40 -12.88
C LEU A 55 2.98 13.53 -14.26
N ASP A 56 2.86 14.73 -14.83
CA ASP A 56 3.64 15.09 -16.00
C ASP A 56 5.14 15.22 -15.64
N ASP A 57 6.04 15.25 -16.62
CA ASP A 57 7.48 15.31 -16.37
C ASP A 57 7.89 16.55 -15.56
N TYR A 58 7.26 17.70 -15.81
CA TYR A 58 7.48 18.91 -15.03
C TYR A 58 7.01 18.77 -13.58
N GLU A 59 5.76 18.32 -13.40
CA GLU A 59 5.17 18.08 -12.07
C GLU A 59 5.99 17.06 -11.27
N TYR A 60 6.44 15.99 -11.94
CA TYR A 60 7.24 14.95 -11.33
C TYR A 60 8.61 15.46 -10.89
N ARG A 61 9.24 16.39 -11.61
CA ARG A 61 10.51 17.00 -11.19
C ARG A 61 10.34 17.78 -9.89
N ILE A 62 9.30 18.62 -9.78
CA ILE A 62 8.96 19.32 -8.54
C ILE A 62 8.71 18.31 -7.41
N PHE A 63 7.91 17.29 -7.70
CA PHE A 63 7.58 16.24 -6.75
C PHE A 63 8.82 15.51 -6.23
N ASN A 64 9.72 15.12 -7.12
CA ASN A 64 10.94 14.40 -6.79
C ASN A 64 11.85 15.24 -5.88
N TYR A 65 12.13 16.49 -6.26
CA TYR A 65 12.98 17.36 -5.43
C TYR A 65 12.36 17.65 -4.07
N HIS A 66 11.08 18.04 -4.03
CA HIS A 66 10.47 18.48 -2.78
C HIS A 66 10.05 17.33 -1.86
N PHE A 67 9.40 16.30 -2.39
CA PHE A 67 8.81 15.23 -1.56
C PHE A 67 9.71 14.02 -1.41
N LEU A 68 10.36 13.54 -2.47
CA LEU A 68 11.19 12.33 -2.42
C LEU A 68 12.58 12.62 -1.84
N LEU A 69 13.23 13.69 -2.32
CA LEU A 69 14.56 14.11 -1.86
C LEU A 69 14.51 15.05 -0.63
N GLY A 70 13.36 15.64 -0.33
CA GLY A 70 13.17 16.49 0.85
C GLY A 70 13.83 17.88 0.73
N ALA A 71 14.04 18.40 -0.49
CA ALA A 71 14.61 19.72 -0.70
C ALA A 71 13.66 20.84 -0.24
N ASP A 72 14.24 21.90 0.35
CA ASP A 72 13.52 23.11 0.71
C ASP A 72 13.05 23.87 -0.54
N TRP A 73 11.95 24.61 -0.42
CA TRP A 73 11.33 25.34 -1.53
C TRP A 73 12.30 26.31 -2.20
N LYS A 74 13.23 26.92 -1.45
CA LYS A 74 14.27 27.81 -1.99
C LYS A 74 15.20 27.07 -2.95
N LEU A 75 15.62 25.87 -2.57
CA LEU A 75 16.50 25.03 -3.38
C LEU A 75 15.77 24.55 -4.63
N CYS A 76 14.49 24.16 -4.50
CA CYS A 76 13.64 23.81 -5.64
C CYS A 76 13.49 24.99 -6.63
N CYS A 77 13.19 26.19 -6.12
CA CYS A 77 13.06 27.41 -6.94
C CYS A 77 14.35 27.70 -7.72
N HIS A 78 15.50 27.61 -7.04
CA HIS A 78 16.79 27.82 -7.67
C HIS A 78 17.12 26.74 -8.70
N LYS A 79 16.86 25.46 -8.39
CA LYS A 79 17.24 24.33 -9.25
C LYS A 79 16.34 24.17 -10.47
N LEU A 80 15.06 24.48 -10.33
CA LEU A 80 14.06 24.36 -11.40
C LEU A 80 13.81 25.68 -12.13
N ASN A 81 14.43 26.78 -11.67
CA ASN A 81 14.27 28.12 -12.20
C ASN A 81 12.79 28.57 -12.23
N ILE A 82 12.11 28.40 -11.09
CA ILE A 82 10.70 28.75 -10.88
C ILE A 82 10.57 29.77 -9.75
N ASP A 83 9.54 30.60 -9.81
CA ASP A 83 9.25 31.54 -8.74
C ASP A 83 8.54 30.88 -7.55
N ARG A 84 8.58 31.57 -6.41
CA ARG A 84 7.96 31.10 -5.16
C ARG A 84 6.47 30.84 -5.31
N GLY A 85 5.74 31.72 -6.00
CA GLY A 85 4.29 31.62 -6.16
C GLY A 85 3.92 30.37 -6.96
N THR A 86 4.52 30.24 -8.14
CA THR A 86 4.35 29.08 -9.04
C THR A 86 4.71 27.78 -8.34
N PHE A 87 5.81 27.74 -7.57
CA PHE A 87 6.17 26.54 -6.80
C PHE A 87 5.06 26.10 -5.84
N PHE A 88 4.51 27.01 -5.04
CA PHE A 88 3.44 26.63 -4.11
C PHE A 88 2.16 26.23 -4.83
N HIS A 89 1.80 26.93 -5.91
CA HIS A 89 0.66 26.54 -6.75
C HIS A 89 0.81 25.13 -7.32
N ASP A 90 1.98 24.81 -7.88
CA ASP A 90 2.27 23.49 -8.44
C ASP A 90 2.27 22.42 -7.35
N VAL A 91 2.85 22.69 -6.18
CA VAL A 91 2.81 21.80 -5.02
C VAL A 91 1.38 21.50 -4.58
N TYR A 92 0.49 22.50 -4.55
CA TYR A 92 -0.93 22.26 -4.22
C TYR A 92 -1.62 21.42 -5.29
N ARG A 93 -1.37 21.69 -6.59
CA ARG A 93 -1.94 20.92 -7.70
C ARG A 93 -1.50 19.45 -7.66
N ILE A 94 -0.21 19.21 -7.45
CA ILE A 94 0.36 17.86 -7.31
C ILE A 94 -0.30 17.11 -6.15
N GLN A 95 -0.42 17.74 -4.98
CA GLN A 95 -1.07 17.11 -3.82
C GLN A 95 -2.53 16.76 -4.08
N GLN A 96 -3.28 17.63 -4.76
CA GLN A 96 -4.68 17.37 -5.10
C GLN A 96 -4.82 16.23 -6.11
N LYS A 97 -4.00 16.25 -7.17
CA LYS A 97 -4.01 15.24 -8.24
C LYS A 97 -3.66 13.86 -7.68
N LEU A 98 -2.52 13.73 -7.00
CA LEU A 98 -2.11 12.48 -6.36
C LEU A 98 -3.09 12.02 -5.29
N GLY A 99 -3.61 12.96 -4.49
CA GLY A 99 -4.57 12.65 -3.44
C GLY A 99 -5.85 12.00 -3.95
N ARG A 100 -6.32 12.40 -5.14
CA ARG A 100 -7.47 11.77 -5.82
C ARG A 100 -7.08 10.43 -6.41
N THR A 101 -5.97 10.36 -7.16
CA THR A 101 -5.54 9.10 -7.78
C THR A 101 -5.27 8.00 -6.75
N PHE A 102 -4.61 8.31 -5.63
CA PHE A 102 -4.35 7.32 -4.57
C PHE A 102 -5.62 6.69 -3.99
N ARG A 103 -6.77 7.37 -4.07
CA ARG A 103 -8.06 6.86 -3.62
C ARG A 103 -8.81 6.10 -4.72
N GLU A 104 -8.64 6.50 -5.97
CA GLU A 104 -9.39 6.00 -7.12
C GLU A 104 -8.71 4.80 -7.82
N LEU A 105 -7.47 4.47 -7.44
CA LEU A 105 -6.77 3.30 -7.95
C LEU A 105 -7.53 2.01 -7.64
N GLU A 106 -7.76 1.23 -8.69
CA GLU A 106 -8.26 -0.15 -8.62
C GLU A 106 -7.26 -1.08 -9.31
N PRO A 107 -7.06 -2.31 -8.82
CA PRO A 107 -7.75 -2.96 -7.70
C PRO A 107 -7.19 -2.62 -6.30
N HIS A 108 -6.00 -2.00 -6.21
CA HIS A 108 -5.33 -1.71 -4.94
C HIS A 108 -5.16 -0.20 -4.73
N ALA A 109 -6.05 0.39 -3.94
CA ALA A 109 -5.97 1.80 -3.57
C ALA A 109 -4.87 2.03 -2.54
N LEU A 110 -4.10 3.11 -2.69
CA LEU A 110 -3.10 3.57 -1.71
C LEU A 110 -3.73 4.29 -0.51
N PHE A 111 -5.00 4.71 -0.64
CA PHE A 111 -5.78 5.32 0.42
C PHE A 111 -7.22 4.77 0.40
N PRO A 112 -7.77 4.32 1.54
CA PRO A 112 -7.27 4.45 2.92
C PRO A 112 -6.07 3.55 3.25
N LEU A 113 -5.20 4.01 4.17
CA LEU A 113 -4.00 3.26 4.56
C LEU A 113 -4.33 1.92 5.24
N ASP A 114 -5.44 1.86 5.97
CA ASP A 114 -5.88 0.64 6.65
C ASP A 114 -6.22 -0.47 5.64
N GLU A 115 -6.86 -0.11 4.53
CA GLU A 115 -7.21 -1.05 3.45
C GLU A 115 -5.96 -1.63 2.77
N TYR A 116 -4.96 -0.78 2.48
CA TYR A 116 -3.69 -1.22 1.90
C TYR A 116 -2.89 -2.13 2.86
N PHE A 117 -2.72 -1.69 4.12
CA PHE A 117 -1.84 -2.38 5.07
C PHE A 117 -2.49 -3.56 5.80
N ASN A 118 -3.81 -3.62 5.92
CA ASN A 118 -4.51 -4.68 6.66
C ASN A 118 -5.40 -5.56 5.77
N GLY A 119 -5.43 -5.31 4.45
CA GLY A 119 -6.17 -6.15 3.49
C GLY A 119 -7.69 -6.17 3.70
N GLY A 120 -8.22 -5.16 4.41
CA GLY A 120 -9.57 -5.14 4.93
C GLY A 120 -10.67 -4.59 4.02
N GLY A 121 -10.44 -4.40 2.71
CA GLY A 121 -11.37 -3.63 1.88
C GLY A 121 -11.69 -4.19 0.49
N ARG A 122 -13.01 -4.19 0.22
CA ARG A 122 -13.70 -4.14 -1.09
C ARG A 122 -13.50 -5.24 -2.12
N VAL A 123 -12.85 -6.33 -1.80
CA VAL A 123 -13.02 -7.53 -2.62
C VAL A 123 -14.46 -8.02 -2.38
N LYS A 124 -15.38 -7.78 -3.32
CA LYS A 124 -16.58 -8.62 -3.45
C LYS A 124 -16.03 -10.05 -3.46
N PRO A 125 -16.50 -10.95 -2.59
CA PRO A 125 -16.03 -12.33 -2.63
C PRO A 125 -16.18 -12.78 -4.08
N ASP A 126 -15.07 -13.13 -4.74
CA ASP A 126 -15.13 -13.72 -6.06
C ASP A 126 -16.18 -14.83 -5.98
N GLU A 127 -17.18 -14.79 -6.87
CA GLU A 127 -18.09 -15.92 -7.01
C GLU A 127 -17.22 -17.15 -7.17
N ALA A 128 -17.38 -18.10 -6.25
CA ALA A 128 -16.51 -19.25 -6.17
C ALA A 128 -16.47 -19.94 -7.54
N THR A 129 -15.42 -19.70 -8.31
CA THR A 129 -15.21 -20.46 -9.53
C THR A 129 -15.03 -21.89 -9.09
N PRO A 130 -15.80 -22.85 -9.62
CA PRO A 130 -15.64 -24.24 -9.25
C PRO A 130 -14.19 -24.62 -9.54
N PHE A 131 -13.46 -25.00 -8.49
CA PHE A 131 -12.09 -25.49 -8.62
C PHE A 131 -12.08 -26.56 -9.72
N PRO A 132 -11.19 -26.49 -10.73
CA PRO A 132 -11.19 -27.42 -11.86
C PRO A 132 -10.83 -28.85 -11.43
N VAL A 133 -10.40 -29.04 -10.18
CA VAL A 133 -10.11 -30.35 -9.60
C VAL A 133 -11.32 -30.79 -8.78
N LYS A 134 -12.00 -31.85 -9.26
CA LYS A 134 -12.89 -32.65 -8.42
C LYS A 134 -12.07 -33.17 -7.25
N THR A 135 -12.14 -32.50 -6.11
CA THR A 135 -11.55 -33.02 -4.89
C THR A 135 -12.38 -34.24 -4.51
N GLU A 136 -11.75 -35.41 -4.46
CA GLU A 136 -12.37 -36.59 -3.89
C GLU A 136 -12.96 -36.23 -2.53
N THR A 137 -14.14 -36.74 -2.22
CA THR A 137 -14.78 -36.60 -0.91
C THR A 137 -13.84 -37.18 0.14
N ALA A 138 -13.03 -36.31 0.75
CA ALA A 138 -12.15 -36.70 1.83
C ALA A 138 -13.00 -37.36 2.92
N PRO A 139 -12.70 -38.60 3.34
CA PRO A 139 -13.43 -39.22 4.43
C PRO A 139 -13.30 -38.33 5.66
N LEU A 140 -14.43 -38.04 6.31
CA LEU A 140 -14.48 -37.31 7.57
C LEU A 140 -13.50 -37.96 8.54
N ALA A 141 -12.41 -37.27 8.87
CA ALA A 141 -11.45 -37.75 9.86
C ALA A 141 -12.20 -38.03 11.17
N PRO A 142 -11.98 -39.19 11.82
CA PRO A 142 -12.68 -39.51 13.05
C PRO A 142 -12.35 -38.47 14.12
N VAL A 143 -13.39 -37.91 14.73
CA VAL A 143 -13.26 -36.94 15.83
C VAL A 143 -12.55 -37.63 17.00
N ILE A 144 -11.30 -37.25 17.24
CA ILE A 144 -10.52 -37.72 18.39
C ILE A 144 -11.14 -37.11 19.66
N LYS A 145 -11.83 -37.94 20.45
CA LYS A 145 -12.38 -37.53 21.75
C LYS A 145 -11.28 -37.62 22.81
N PHE A 146 -10.80 -36.48 23.29
CA PHE A 146 -9.89 -36.44 24.42
C PHE A 146 -10.66 -36.68 25.73
N PRO A 147 -10.18 -37.54 26.64
CA PRO A 147 -10.83 -37.76 27.92
C PRO A 147 -10.65 -36.53 28.82
N ILE A 148 -11.74 -35.83 29.11
CA ILE A 148 -11.76 -34.74 30.07
C ILE A 148 -11.80 -35.36 31.47
N ARG A 149 -10.69 -35.30 32.22
CA ARG A 149 -10.72 -35.61 33.67
C ARG A 149 -11.49 -34.49 34.37
N ARG A 150 -12.65 -34.81 34.93
CA ARG A 150 -13.34 -33.90 35.86
C ARG A 150 -12.50 -33.83 37.13
N ALA A 151 -12.08 -32.62 37.51
CA ALA A 151 -11.47 -32.37 38.80
C ALA A 151 -12.51 -32.64 39.91
N ALA A 152 -12.11 -33.40 40.92
CA ALA A 152 -12.85 -33.67 42.14
C ALA A 152 -12.53 -32.60 43.20
#